data_AF-A0A0N1MCB1-F1
#
_entry.id   AF-A0A0N1MCB1-F1
#
_cell.length_a   1.000
_cell.length_b   1.000
_cell.length_c   1.000
_cell.angle_alpha   90.00
_cell.angle_beta   90.00
_cell.angle_gamma   90.00
#
_symmetry.space_group_name_H-M   'P 1'
#
loop_
_entity.id
_entity.type
_entity.pdbx_description
1 polymer ?
#
loop_
_entity_poly.entity_id
_entity_poly.type
_entity_poly.pdbx_seq_one_letter_code
_entity_poly.pdbx_strand_id
1 'polypeptide(L)'
;MSGLHTQPQENPKPVIAELDELFTEQGIGISADNHHLVLLISDPHNHAPNKSASLSTAHGKALKGRPQLRFEGGEHTAIGDNTLLRFVKDAPAMAASQVELHLPNGLALTYGQIVALGGDFYGIPDQPVSEGATATDRIQRFTNAFNSLAVLPAANAEARLILGVMQKEIAAVKQAINDGKQAHEAYDALGDTLSEEWNTITGGGSFVSALFPLGRYLKLAANNADHFGEWALLAYITGHTAALQQAVAARNSGDERQLELAYAMNAFADHYLTDLFSAGHLRVPRKQLAAVVTPSDLGSLITRFMHDEDSKFGLNARNGNGDQWRVYGDKRYFDAIDDANRVQVNQAVQVSADEIFAAYLSGIAPPSFAALQKLPDLQAALNPAGNFSPLFKVEGSKVLRRKDVNNLNDTATVDDWWGWSTYLLLKDYQPTGNVA
;
A
#
# COMPACT_ATOMS: atom_id res chain seq x y z
N MET A 1 69.88 -0.84 16.72
CA MET A 1 68.60 -0.22 16.30
C MET A 1 67.62 -1.34 16.09
N SER A 2 66.76 -1.61 17.08
CA SER A 2 65.82 -2.73 17.08
C SER A 2 64.47 -2.23 16.57
N GLY A 3 63.98 -2.81 15.48
CA GLY A 3 62.74 -2.41 14.84
C GLY A 3 61.52 -2.80 15.68
N LEU A 4 60.64 -1.82 15.93
CA LEU A 4 59.28 -2.03 16.40
C LEU A 4 58.44 -2.54 15.22
N HIS A 5 57.93 -3.76 15.32
CA HIS A 5 56.79 -4.24 14.53
C HIS A 5 55.53 -4.05 15.38
N THR A 6 54.63 -3.17 14.94
CA THR A 6 53.24 -3.12 15.41
C THR A 6 52.49 -4.31 14.80
N GLN A 7 52.05 -5.24 15.65
CA GLN A 7 51.08 -6.26 15.24
C GLN A 7 49.73 -5.59 14.94
N PRO A 8 49.00 -6.02 13.89
CA PRO A 8 47.64 -5.57 13.66
C PRO A 8 46.74 -6.03 14.81
N GLN A 9 46.00 -5.11 15.41
CA GLN A 9 44.94 -5.41 16.36
C GLN A 9 43.79 -6.05 15.57
N GLU A 10 43.64 -7.37 15.68
CA GLU A 10 42.48 -8.07 15.12
C GLU A 10 41.22 -7.59 15.84
N ASN A 11 40.32 -6.93 15.11
CA ASN A 11 39.00 -6.61 15.64
C ASN A 11 38.24 -7.93 15.89
N PRO A 12 37.65 -8.12 17.08
CA PRO A 12 36.91 -9.34 17.38
C PRO A 12 35.76 -9.50 16.38
N LYS A 13 35.69 -10.68 15.75
CA LYS A 13 34.66 -10.98 14.75
C LYS A 13 33.32 -11.08 15.46
N PRO A 14 32.26 -10.37 14.98
CA PRO A 14 30.95 -10.42 15.64
C PRO A 14 30.43 -11.86 15.68
N VAL A 15 29.72 -12.19 16.77
CA VAL A 15 28.91 -13.40 16.82
C VAL A 15 27.71 -13.15 15.91
N ILE A 16 27.51 -14.01 14.91
CA ILE A 16 26.39 -13.94 13.97
C ILE A 16 25.49 -15.12 14.28
N ALA A 17 24.21 -14.86 14.56
CA ALA A 17 23.23 -15.88 14.91
C ALA A 17 21.86 -15.54 14.31
N GLU A 18 21.01 -16.53 14.12
CA GLU A 18 19.63 -16.30 13.69
C GLU A 18 18.79 -15.70 14.84
N LEU A 19 17.82 -14.85 14.52
CA LEU A 19 16.94 -14.19 15.50
C LEU A 19 16.19 -15.23 16.35
N ASP A 20 15.79 -16.34 15.74
CA ASP A 20 15.06 -17.42 16.42
C ASP A 20 15.89 -18.13 17.49
N GLU A 21 17.23 -18.14 17.38
CA GLU A 21 18.13 -18.75 18.38
C GLU A 21 18.05 -18.02 19.74
N LEU A 22 17.66 -16.73 19.74
CA LEU A 22 17.45 -15.92 20.93
C LEU A 22 16.37 -16.50 21.85
N PHE A 23 15.41 -17.24 21.29
CA PHE A 23 14.23 -17.73 21.98
C PHE A 23 14.27 -19.25 22.26
N THR A 24 15.40 -19.90 22.01
CA THR A 24 15.64 -21.32 22.34
C THR A 24 16.05 -21.49 23.81
N GLU A 25 15.87 -22.68 24.39
CA GLU A 25 16.33 -22.98 25.76
C GLU A 25 17.86 -22.86 25.93
N GLN A 26 18.60 -23.01 24.83
CA GLN A 26 20.06 -22.91 24.79
C GLN A 26 20.55 -21.45 24.68
N GLY A 27 19.77 -20.58 24.04
CA GLY A 27 20.11 -19.17 23.82
C GLY A 27 21.39 -18.95 22.98
N ILE A 28 21.86 -17.70 22.92
CA ILE A 28 23.08 -17.34 22.17
C ILE A 28 24.25 -17.15 23.15
N GLY A 29 25.30 -17.96 22.99
CA GLY A 29 26.50 -17.89 23.81
C GLY A 29 27.36 -16.66 23.48
N ILE A 30 27.39 -15.66 24.35
CA ILE A 30 28.24 -14.47 24.23
C ILE A 30 29.47 -14.64 25.15
N SER A 31 30.68 -14.48 24.60
CA SER A 31 31.91 -14.49 25.39
C SER A 31 32.23 -13.08 25.93
N ALA A 32 32.90 -13.01 27.09
CA ALA A 32 33.34 -11.75 27.68
C ALA A 32 34.28 -10.93 26.77
N ASP A 33 34.93 -11.58 25.81
CA ASP A 33 35.88 -10.95 24.87
C ASP A 33 35.22 -10.47 23.56
N ASN A 34 33.90 -10.66 23.38
CA ASN A 34 33.21 -10.40 22.12
C ASN A 34 31.83 -9.77 22.33
N HIS A 35 31.79 -8.43 22.38
CA HIS A 35 30.60 -7.65 22.74
C HIS A 35 29.63 -7.36 21.58
N HIS A 36 29.92 -7.87 20.37
CA HIS A 36 29.14 -7.57 19.18
C HIS A 36 28.38 -8.81 18.70
N LEU A 37 27.05 -8.77 18.84
CA LEU A 37 26.11 -9.75 18.33
C LEU A 37 25.36 -9.14 17.12
N VAL A 38 25.31 -9.89 16.02
CA VAL A 38 24.52 -9.55 14.83
C VAL A 38 23.47 -10.63 14.64
N LEU A 39 22.20 -10.23 14.69
CA LEU A 39 21.06 -11.13 14.53
C LEU A 39 20.56 -11.09 13.08
N LEU A 40 20.56 -12.26 12.43
CA LEU A 40 20.00 -12.46 11.10
C LEU A 40 18.53 -12.85 11.23
N ILE A 41 17.66 -12.26 10.43
CA ILE A 41 16.24 -12.62 10.39
C ILE A 41 16.04 -13.47 9.14
N SER A 42 16.06 -14.80 9.29
CA SER A 42 15.87 -15.74 8.18
C SER A 42 14.56 -16.52 8.30
N ASP A 43 13.82 -16.60 7.20
CA ASP A 43 12.61 -17.44 7.00
C ASP A 43 13.03 -18.93 6.78
N PRO A 44 12.29 -19.94 7.27
CA PRO A 44 12.80 -21.29 7.49
C PRO A 44 12.72 -22.17 6.24
N HIS A 45 13.44 -21.86 5.16
CA HIS A 45 13.68 -22.82 4.07
C HIS A 45 15.02 -22.57 3.37
N ASN A 46 16.11 -23.16 3.86
CA ASN A 46 17.21 -23.57 3.00
C ASN A 46 18.19 -24.55 3.67
N HIS A 47 17.96 -25.85 3.48
CA HIS A 47 19.05 -26.80 3.31
C HIS A 47 19.25 -27.02 1.81
N ALA A 48 20.36 -26.52 1.26
CA ALA A 48 20.76 -26.76 -0.14
C ALA A 48 21.28 -28.19 -0.34
N PRO A 49 21.32 -28.70 -1.58
CA PRO A 49 22.60 -28.65 -2.30
C PRO A 49 22.53 -28.43 -3.83
N ASN A 50 23.44 -27.55 -4.32
CA ASN A 50 24.22 -27.57 -5.57
C ASN A 50 23.61 -28.10 -6.90
N LYS A 51 23.54 -27.24 -7.94
CA LYS A 51 24.43 -27.22 -9.14
C LYS A 51 23.93 -26.28 -10.26
N SER A 52 24.84 -25.43 -10.74
CA SER A 52 25.11 -24.98 -12.13
C SER A 52 23.99 -25.09 -13.20
N ALA A 53 23.65 -23.95 -13.83
CA ALA A 53 23.88 -23.69 -15.26
C ALA A 53 23.47 -22.25 -15.63
N SER A 54 24.30 -21.60 -16.45
CA SER A 54 24.08 -20.25 -16.97
C SER A 54 22.90 -20.20 -17.94
N LEU A 55 22.16 -19.09 -17.95
CA LEU A 55 21.39 -18.67 -19.12
C LEU A 55 21.52 -17.17 -19.37
N SER A 56 21.72 -16.89 -20.64
CA SER A 56 22.18 -15.66 -21.27
C SER A 56 21.20 -14.49 -21.18
N THR A 57 21.74 -13.32 -20.90
CA THR A 57 21.11 -12.01 -21.09
C THR A 57 20.83 -11.75 -22.57
N ALA A 58 19.55 -11.74 -22.96
CA ALA A 58 19.12 -11.15 -24.23
C ALA A 58 18.49 -9.78 -23.96
N HIS A 59 19.21 -8.73 -24.30
CA HIS A 59 18.77 -7.34 -24.22
C HIS A 59 17.64 -7.07 -25.23
N GLY A 60 16.43 -6.84 -24.73
CA GLY A 60 15.33 -6.22 -25.46
C GLY A 60 15.36 -4.70 -25.25
N LYS A 61 15.49 -3.93 -26.33
CA LYS A 61 15.49 -2.45 -26.31
C LYS A 61 14.20 -1.92 -25.69
N ALA A 62 14.32 -1.19 -24.58
CA ALA A 62 13.23 -0.40 -23.99
C ALA A 62 12.73 0.66 -24.99
N LEU A 63 11.44 0.64 -25.28
CA LEU A 63 10.76 1.66 -26.07
C LEU A 63 10.45 2.89 -25.21
N LYS A 64 10.58 4.07 -25.84
CA LYS A 64 10.56 5.40 -25.24
C LYS A 64 9.27 5.74 -24.48
N GLY A 65 9.44 6.12 -23.21
CA GLY A 65 8.71 7.17 -22.47
C GLY A 65 7.20 7.22 -22.64
N ARG A 66 6.50 6.26 -22.04
CA ARG A 66 5.11 6.44 -21.57
C ARG A 66 5.13 6.53 -20.05
N PRO A 67 4.26 7.33 -19.43
CA PRO A 67 4.10 7.32 -17.98
C PRO A 67 3.70 5.91 -17.58
N GLN A 68 4.53 5.33 -16.72
CA GLN A 68 4.34 3.96 -16.26
C GLN A 68 3.04 3.87 -15.44
N LEU A 69 2.36 2.72 -15.34
CA LEU A 69 1.25 2.40 -14.43
C LEU A 69 1.81 1.43 -13.39
N ARG A 70 2.01 1.91 -12.16
CA ARG A 70 2.69 1.15 -11.10
C ARG A 70 1.74 1.04 -9.91
N PHE A 71 1.59 -0.16 -9.36
CA PHE A 71 0.70 -0.51 -8.24
C PHE A 71 1.45 -1.45 -7.29
N GLU A 72 1.12 -1.39 -5.99
CA GLU A 72 1.95 -1.86 -4.86
C GLU A 72 1.23 -2.92 -4.01
N GLY A 73 0.49 -3.83 -4.67
CA GLY A 73 -0.31 -4.86 -4.00
C GLY A 73 0.49 -5.73 -3.00
N GLY A 74 1.81 -5.88 -3.21
CA GLY A 74 2.69 -6.55 -2.25
C GLY A 74 2.83 -5.81 -0.92
N GLU A 75 2.83 -4.47 -0.91
CA GLU A 75 2.89 -3.64 0.30
C GLU A 75 1.59 -3.78 1.10
N HIS A 76 0.42 -3.70 0.45
CA HIS A 76 -0.89 -3.95 1.07
C HIS A 76 -0.99 -5.36 1.70
N THR A 77 -0.51 -6.38 0.98
CA THR A 77 -0.49 -7.75 1.49
C THR A 77 0.33 -7.83 2.77
N ALA A 78 1.53 -7.26 2.77
CA ALA A 78 2.41 -7.28 3.94
C ALA A 78 1.83 -6.54 5.15
N ILE A 79 1.20 -5.38 4.93
CA ILE A 79 0.53 -4.62 6.00
C ILE A 79 -0.59 -5.47 6.63
N GLY A 80 -1.49 -6.01 5.81
CA GLY A 80 -2.62 -6.77 6.33
C GLY A 80 -2.21 -8.11 6.97
N ASP A 81 -1.22 -8.80 6.40
CA ASP A 81 -0.73 -10.09 6.91
C ASP A 81 0.04 -9.97 8.24
N ASN A 82 0.53 -8.77 8.57
CA ASN A 82 1.15 -8.43 9.86
C ASN A 82 0.10 -8.17 10.98
N THR A 83 -1.18 -8.16 10.63
CA THR A 83 -2.28 -7.99 11.60
C THR A 83 -2.51 -9.25 12.41
N LEU A 84 -2.91 -9.11 13.67
CA LEU A 84 -3.31 -10.21 14.53
C LEU A 84 -4.84 -10.29 14.62
N LEU A 85 -5.41 -11.45 14.30
CA LEU A 85 -6.84 -11.72 14.33
C LEU A 85 -7.23 -12.56 15.54
N ARG A 86 -8.42 -12.32 16.08
CA ARG A 86 -9.00 -13.12 17.18
C ARG A 86 -10.35 -13.68 16.78
N PHE A 87 -10.61 -14.92 17.18
CA PHE A 87 -11.87 -15.61 16.92
C PHE A 87 -12.57 -16.03 18.22
N VAL A 88 -11.81 -16.26 19.28
CA VAL A 88 -12.30 -16.72 20.58
C VAL A 88 -11.85 -15.76 21.67
N LYS A 89 -12.75 -15.43 22.59
CA LYS A 89 -12.45 -14.58 23.74
C LYS A 89 -11.33 -15.22 24.58
N ASP A 90 -10.35 -14.41 24.99
CA ASP A 90 -9.21 -14.80 25.84
C ASP A 90 -8.24 -15.81 25.20
N ALA A 91 -8.45 -16.24 23.95
CA ALA A 91 -7.49 -17.03 23.19
C ALA A 91 -6.37 -16.14 22.62
N PRO A 92 -5.16 -16.69 22.40
CA PRO A 92 -4.11 -16.00 21.66
C PRO A 92 -4.60 -15.52 20.30
N ALA A 93 -4.16 -14.34 19.88
CA ALA A 93 -4.41 -13.88 18.53
C ALA A 93 -3.54 -14.67 17.54
N MET A 94 -4.02 -14.82 16.32
CA MET A 94 -3.33 -15.51 15.23
C MET A 94 -2.83 -14.49 14.23
N ALA A 95 -1.63 -14.68 13.68
CA ALA A 95 -1.16 -13.86 12.57
C ALA A 95 -2.09 -14.02 11.37
N ALA A 96 -2.50 -12.91 10.75
CA ALA A 96 -3.44 -12.91 9.64
C ALA A 96 -2.90 -13.67 8.42
N SER A 97 -1.58 -13.71 8.22
CA SER A 97 -0.90 -14.55 7.24
C SER A 97 -1.16 -16.06 7.41
N GLN A 98 -1.54 -16.51 8.61
CA GLN A 98 -1.80 -17.91 8.93
C GLN A 98 -3.29 -18.25 8.94
N VAL A 99 -4.16 -17.29 8.64
CA VAL A 99 -5.61 -17.44 8.69
C VAL A 99 -6.19 -17.26 7.29
N GLU A 100 -6.93 -18.26 6.82
CA GLU A 100 -7.74 -18.14 5.62
C GLU A 100 -9.15 -17.70 6.01
N LEU A 101 -9.59 -16.54 5.50
CA LEU A 101 -10.95 -16.03 5.63
C LEU A 101 -11.78 -16.56 4.46
N HIS A 102 -12.85 -17.30 4.76
CA HIS A 102 -13.68 -17.95 3.75
C HIS A 102 -14.77 -17.01 3.24
N LEU A 103 -14.79 -16.77 1.93
CA LEU A 103 -15.77 -15.95 1.25
C LEU A 103 -16.95 -16.78 0.71
N PRO A 104 -18.15 -16.19 0.51
CA PRO A 104 -19.34 -16.89 0.05
C PRO A 104 -19.19 -17.67 -1.27
N ASN A 105 -18.29 -17.23 -2.17
CA ASN A 105 -18.03 -17.91 -3.44
C ASN A 105 -17.03 -19.08 -3.34
N GLY A 106 -16.52 -19.40 -2.14
CA GLY A 106 -15.55 -20.47 -1.92
C GLY A 106 -14.08 -20.04 -2.02
N LEU A 107 -13.80 -18.75 -2.22
CA LEU A 107 -12.45 -18.21 -2.02
C LEU A 107 -12.07 -18.31 -0.55
N ALA A 108 -10.79 -18.59 -0.31
CA ALA A 108 -10.16 -18.57 1.00
C ALA A 108 -8.90 -17.72 0.84
N LEU A 109 -8.85 -16.59 1.54
CA LEU A 109 -7.81 -15.56 1.38
C LEU A 109 -7.34 -15.07 2.74
N THR A 110 -6.06 -14.70 2.86
CA THR A 110 -5.59 -14.01 4.07
C THR A 110 -6.15 -12.59 4.15
N TYR A 111 -6.07 -11.98 5.33
CA TYR A 111 -6.45 -10.58 5.50
C TYR A 111 -5.66 -9.67 4.54
N GLY A 112 -4.34 -9.84 4.47
CA GLY A 112 -3.48 -9.06 3.58
C GLY A 112 -3.83 -9.22 2.10
N GLN A 113 -4.13 -10.45 1.66
CA GLN A 113 -4.58 -10.67 0.29
C GLN A 113 -5.87 -9.91 -0.03
N ILE A 114 -6.81 -9.81 0.91
CA ILE A 114 -8.05 -9.04 0.70
C ILE A 114 -7.78 -7.54 0.68
N VAL A 115 -6.89 -7.02 1.56
CA VAL A 115 -6.43 -5.61 1.54
C VAL A 115 -5.83 -5.28 0.16
N ALA A 116 -5.00 -6.16 -0.40
CA ALA A 116 -4.35 -5.92 -1.69
C ALA A 116 -5.29 -6.07 -2.90
N LEU A 117 -6.41 -6.77 -2.75
CA LEU A 117 -7.37 -7.01 -3.83
C LEU A 117 -8.51 -5.99 -3.88
N GLY A 118 -8.90 -5.46 -2.72
CA GLY A 118 -9.95 -4.43 -2.62
C GLY A 118 -9.53 -3.13 -3.30
N GLY A 119 -10.49 -2.42 -3.89
CA GLY A 119 -10.25 -1.10 -4.50
C GLY A 119 -9.53 -1.13 -5.85
N ASP A 120 -8.40 -1.86 -5.95
CA ASP A 120 -7.54 -1.93 -7.14
C ASP A 120 -7.98 -2.97 -8.16
N PHE A 121 -8.34 -4.15 -7.69
CA PHE A 121 -8.67 -5.29 -8.56
C PHE A 121 -10.15 -5.64 -8.53
N TYR A 122 -10.79 -5.42 -7.39
CA TYR A 122 -12.19 -5.69 -7.15
C TYR A 122 -12.90 -4.43 -6.69
N GLY A 123 -14.02 -4.12 -7.35
CA GLY A 123 -14.73 -2.86 -7.24
C GLY A 123 -15.66 -2.66 -8.43
N ILE A 124 -16.43 -1.58 -8.40
CA ILE A 124 -17.33 -1.17 -9.49
C ILE A 124 -16.80 0.15 -10.06
N PRO A 125 -16.13 0.17 -11.23
CA PRO A 125 -15.46 1.36 -11.74
C PRO A 125 -16.32 2.61 -11.82
N ASP A 126 -17.59 2.47 -12.19
CA ASP A 126 -18.52 3.60 -12.35
C ASP A 126 -19.30 3.92 -11.07
N GLN A 127 -19.00 3.23 -9.95
CA GLN A 127 -19.65 3.46 -8.66
C GLN A 127 -18.63 3.53 -7.52
N PRO A 128 -17.76 4.56 -7.49
CA PRO A 128 -16.92 4.81 -6.32
C PRO A 128 -17.77 4.90 -5.06
N VAL A 129 -17.27 4.33 -3.97
CA VAL A 129 -17.90 4.26 -2.65
C VAL A 129 -18.16 5.67 -2.11
N SER A 130 -17.16 6.56 -2.17
CA SER A 130 -17.27 7.92 -1.63
C SER A 130 -18.31 8.79 -2.34
N GLU A 131 -18.69 8.45 -3.57
CA GLU A 131 -19.64 9.21 -4.37
C GLU A 131 -21.11 8.86 -4.14
N GLY A 132 -21.39 7.92 -3.22
CA GLY A 132 -22.77 7.65 -2.81
C GLY A 132 -23.40 8.87 -2.12
N ALA A 133 -24.60 9.24 -2.57
CA ALA A 133 -25.28 10.47 -2.17
C ALA A 133 -25.71 10.48 -0.69
N THR A 134 -25.89 9.29 -0.11
CA THR A 134 -26.29 9.09 1.30
C THR A 134 -25.41 8.02 1.94
N ALA A 135 -25.38 7.95 3.27
CA ALA A 135 -24.64 6.89 3.98
C ALA A 135 -25.10 5.49 3.54
N THR A 136 -26.40 5.28 3.36
CA THR A 136 -26.97 4.01 2.87
C THR A 136 -26.51 3.68 1.44
N ASP A 137 -26.52 4.67 0.54
CA ASP A 137 -26.00 4.49 -0.83
C ASP A 137 -24.51 4.12 -0.82
N ARG A 138 -23.70 4.79 0.00
CA ARG A 138 -22.28 4.43 0.15
C ARG A 138 -22.06 3.02 0.67
N ILE A 139 -22.80 2.60 1.70
CA ILE A 139 -22.74 1.21 2.20
C ILE A 139 -23.13 0.22 1.10
N GLN A 140 -24.16 0.53 0.30
CA GLN A 140 -24.56 -0.32 -0.81
C GLN A 140 -23.47 -0.42 -1.90
N ARG A 141 -22.82 0.69 -2.24
CA ARG A 141 -21.70 0.72 -3.20
C ARG A 141 -20.50 -0.07 -2.69
N PHE A 142 -20.13 0.11 -1.43
CA PHE A 142 -19.10 -0.70 -0.77
C PHE A 142 -19.44 -2.19 -0.82
N THR A 143 -20.68 -2.54 -0.46
CA THR A 143 -21.15 -3.94 -0.49
C THR A 143 -21.10 -4.52 -1.91
N ASN A 144 -21.48 -3.75 -2.93
CA ASN A 144 -21.38 -4.16 -4.32
C ASN A 144 -19.92 -4.37 -4.76
N ALA A 145 -19.03 -3.47 -4.36
CA ALA A 145 -17.59 -3.58 -4.61
C ALA A 145 -17.00 -4.83 -3.96
N PHE A 146 -17.26 -5.05 -2.67
CA PHE A 146 -16.84 -6.25 -1.95
C PHE A 146 -17.41 -7.53 -2.58
N ASN A 147 -18.69 -7.54 -2.95
CA ASN A 147 -19.33 -8.70 -3.57
C ASN A 147 -18.75 -9.07 -4.94
N SER A 148 -18.11 -8.12 -5.64
CA SER A 148 -17.37 -8.41 -6.87
C SER A 148 -16.20 -9.38 -6.63
N LEU A 149 -15.62 -9.37 -5.42
CA LEU A 149 -14.63 -10.34 -4.94
C LEU A 149 -15.30 -11.55 -4.28
N ALA A 150 -16.22 -11.31 -3.34
CA ALA A 150 -16.66 -12.30 -2.37
C ALA A 150 -17.80 -13.22 -2.84
N VAL A 151 -18.58 -12.80 -3.84
CA VAL A 151 -19.81 -13.51 -4.26
C VAL A 151 -19.72 -14.04 -5.68
N LEU A 152 -19.03 -13.34 -6.59
CA LEU A 152 -18.97 -13.76 -7.99
C LEU A 152 -18.12 -15.03 -8.15
N PRO A 153 -18.63 -16.12 -8.78
CA PRO A 153 -17.84 -17.33 -8.98
C PRO A 153 -16.58 -17.12 -9.83
N ALA A 154 -16.62 -16.18 -10.78
CA ALA A 154 -15.49 -15.84 -11.65
C ALA A 154 -14.28 -15.31 -10.87
N ALA A 155 -14.50 -14.68 -9.71
CA ALA A 155 -13.43 -14.18 -8.86
C ALA A 155 -12.52 -15.30 -8.33
N ASN A 156 -13.02 -16.55 -8.22
CA ASN A 156 -12.21 -17.67 -7.71
C ASN A 156 -10.93 -17.93 -8.50
N ALA A 157 -11.06 -17.99 -9.83
CA ALA A 157 -9.92 -18.24 -10.71
C ALA A 157 -9.12 -16.96 -10.93
N GLU A 158 -9.81 -15.83 -11.10
CA GLU A 158 -9.22 -14.53 -11.39
C GLU A 158 -8.33 -14.05 -10.24
N ALA A 159 -8.79 -14.11 -8.99
CA ALA A 159 -8.02 -13.67 -7.82
C ALA A 159 -6.71 -14.45 -7.69
N ARG A 160 -6.72 -15.76 -7.94
CA ARG A 160 -5.50 -16.59 -7.92
C ARG A 160 -4.49 -16.18 -9.00
N LEU A 161 -4.95 -15.79 -10.18
CA LEU A 161 -4.08 -15.28 -11.25
C LEU A 161 -3.49 -13.92 -10.87
N ILE A 162 -4.29 -13.01 -10.33
CA ILE A 162 -3.86 -11.69 -9.87
C ILE A 162 -2.78 -11.83 -8.78
N LEU A 163 -3.06 -12.65 -7.76
CA LEU A 163 -2.12 -12.95 -6.67
C LEU A 163 -0.84 -13.64 -7.20
N GLY A 164 -0.95 -14.48 -8.23
CA GLY A 164 0.22 -15.07 -8.90
C GLY A 164 1.14 -14.04 -9.55
N VAL A 165 0.59 -12.98 -10.15
CA VAL A 165 1.37 -11.86 -10.69
C VAL A 165 1.96 -11.03 -9.55
N MET A 166 1.19 -10.76 -8.50
CA MET A 166 1.67 -10.06 -7.29
C MET A 166 2.82 -10.82 -6.60
N GLN A 167 2.81 -12.15 -6.64
CA GLN A 167 3.93 -12.94 -6.11
C GLN A 167 5.24 -12.71 -6.88
N LYS A 168 5.19 -12.32 -8.16
CA LYS A 168 6.39 -11.94 -8.93
C LYS A 168 6.98 -10.62 -8.41
N GLU A 169 6.12 -9.66 -8.08
CA GLU A 169 6.49 -8.39 -7.44
C GLU A 169 7.19 -8.65 -6.10
N ILE A 170 6.53 -9.41 -5.21
CA ILE A 170 7.06 -9.76 -3.89
C ILE A 170 8.40 -10.50 -4.03
N ALA A 171 8.53 -11.43 -4.98
CA ALA A 171 9.78 -12.15 -5.20
C ALA A 171 10.92 -11.23 -5.68
N ALA A 172 10.62 -10.28 -6.57
CA ALA A 172 11.60 -9.31 -7.05
C ALA A 172 12.09 -8.38 -5.92
N VAL A 173 11.16 -7.90 -5.07
CA VAL A 173 11.49 -7.08 -3.90
C VAL A 173 12.33 -7.85 -2.90
N LYS A 174 11.92 -9.09 -2.54
CA LYS A 174 12.70 -9.97 -1.66
C LYS A 174 14.12 -10.21 -2.21
N GLN A 175 14.24 -10.42 -3.52
CA GLN A 175 15.56 -10.60 -4.14
C GLN A 175 16.41 -9.33 -4.07
N ALA A 176 15.83 -8.15 -4.30
CA ALA A 176 16.57 -6.88 -4.19
C ALA A 176 17.09 -6.66 -2.76
N ILE A 177 16.26 -6.93 -1.75
CA ILE A 177 16.66 -6.85 -0.33
C ILE A 177 17.80 -7.84 -0.04
N ASN A 178 17.68 -9.09 -0.51
CA ASN A 178 18.74 -10.11 -0.35
C ASN A 178 20.06 -9.72 -1.03
N ASP A 179 19.98 -8.98 -2.14
CA ASP A 179 21.14 -8.44 -2.86
C ASP A 179 21.73 -7.19 -2.18
N GLY A 180 21.17 -6.72 -1.06
CA GLY A 180 21.56 -5.49 -0.37
C GLY A 180 21.14 -4.20 -1.06
N LYS A 181 20.17 -4.27 -1.99
CA LYS A 181 19.57 -3.12 -2.67
C LYS A 181 18.34 -2.62 -1.92
N GLN A 182 17.92 -1.40 -2.21
CA GLN A 182 16.66 -0.89 -1.70
C GLN A 182 15.48 -1.52 -2.44
N ALA A 183 14.35 -1.73 -1.76
CA ALA A 183 13.18 -2.37 -2.33
C ALA A 183 12.63 -1.62 -3.54
N HIS A 184 12.66 -0.28 -3.51
CA HIS A 184 12.22 0.54 -4.64
C HIS A 184 12.96 0.31 -5.95
N GLU A 185 14.20 -0.18 -5.91
CA GLU A 185 14.96 -0.52 -7.11
C GLU A 185 14.31 -1.69 -7.87
N ALA A 186 13.67 -2.63 -7.16
CA ALA A 186 12.91 -3.71 -7.78
C ALA A 186 11.67 -3.18 -8.50
N TYR A 187 10.93 -2.26 -7.85
CA TYR A 187 9.75 -1.62 -8.43
C TYR A 187 10.12 -0.83 -9.69
N ASP A 188 11.25 -0.11 -9.68
CA ASP A 188 11.74 0.62 -10.85
C ASP A 188 12.14 -0.32 -12.00
N ALA A 189 12.72 -1.49 -11.69
CA ALA A 189 13.11 -2.48 -12.69
C ALA A 189 11.90 -3.21 -13.32
N LEU A 190 10.85 -3.50 -12.54
CA LEU A 190 9.64 -4.16 -13.01
C LEU A 190 8.83 -3.28 -13.97
N GLY A 191 8.81 -1.97 -13.74
CA GLY A 191 8.06 -1.02 -14.56
C GLY A 191 6.58 -1.39 -14.68
N ASP A 192 6.04 -1.39 -15.91
CA ASP A 192 4.60 -1.63 -16.18
C ASP A 192 4.25 -3.08 -16.47
N THR A 193 5.24 -3.96 -16.48
CA THR A 193 5.05 -5.33 -16.98
C THR A 193 3.96 -6.08 -16.21
N LEU A 194 3.86 -5.83 -14.90
CA LEU A 194 2.82 -6.42 -14.05
C LEU A 194 1.44 -5.81 -14.32
N SER A 195 1.36 -4.49 -14.53
CA SER A 195 0.12 -3.81 -14.90
C SER A 195 -0.47 -4.29 -16.22
N GLU A 196 0.38 -4.64 -17.19
CA GLU A 196 -0.04 -5.26 -18.45
C GLU A 196 -0.67 -6.66 -18.23
N GLU A 197 -0.06 -7.47 -17.38
CA GLU A 197 -0.59 -8.79 -17.02
C GLU A 197 -1.92 -8.68 -16.26
N TRP A 198 -1.99 -7.81 -15.25
CA TRP A 198 -3.20 -7.56 -14.47
C TRP A 198 -4.34 -7.01 -15.32
N ASN A 199 -4.05 -6.11 -16.26
CA ASN A 199 -5.06 -5.62 -17.20
C ASN A 199 -5.64 -6.77 -18.03
N THR A 200 -4.78 -7.67 -18.52
CA THR A 200 -5.19 -8.83 -19.31
C THR A 200 -6.04 -9.81 -18.48
N ILE A 201 -5.61 -10.11 -17.26
CA ILE A 201 -6.34 -11.00 -16.34
C ILE A 201 -7.74 -10.46 -16.04
N THR A 202 -7.87 -9.14 -15.87
CA THR A 202 -9.15 -8.49 -15.54
C THR A 202 -9.99 -8.12 -16.77
N GLY A 203 -9.76 -8.81 -17.91
CA GLY A 203 -10.60 -8.72 -19.11
C GLY A 203 -10.23 -7.59 -20.08
N GLY A 204 -9.04 -7.01 -19.93
CA GLY A 204 -8.45 -6.04 -20.85
C GLY A 204 -7.47 -6.65 -21.84
N GLY A 205 -6.77 -5.78 -22.56
CA GLY A 205 -5.71 -6.17 -23.49
C GLY A 205 -6.22 -6.74 -24.81
N SER A 206 -5.34 -6.72 -25.82
CA SER A 206 -5.58 -7.21 -27.18
C SER A 206 -4.29 -7.74 -27.78
N PHE A 207 -4.40 -8.33 -28.98
CA PHE A 207 -3.23 -8.84 -29.71
C PHE A 207 -2.19 -7.76 -30.08
N VAL A 208 -2.57 -6.47 -30.07
CA VAL A 208 -1.66 -5.35 -30.38
C VAL A 208 -1.20 -4.58 -29.14
N SER A 209 -1.87 -4.72 -28.00
CA SER A 209 -1.54 -3.99 -26.78
C SER A 209 -2.11 -4.69 -25.56
N ALA A 210 -1.26 -5.00 -24.58
CA ALA A 210 -1.70 -5.54 -23.30
C ALA A 210 -2.48 -4.51 -22.45
N LEU A 211 -2.36 -3.22 -22.75
CA LEU A 211 -3.04 -2.14 -22.02
C LEU A 211 -4.42 -1.78 -22.58
N PHE A 212 -4.71 -2.12 -23.85
CA PHE A 212 -5.96 -1.72 -24.51
C PHE A 212 -6.67 -2.89 -25.18
N PRO A 213 -8.00 -3.05 -24.99
CA PRO A 213 -8.90 -2.24 -24.14
C PRO A 213 -8.60 -2.33 -22.63
N LEU A 214 -9.18 -1.41 -21.86
CA LEU A 214 -9.02 -1.38 -20.40
C LEU A 214 -9.86 -2.51 -19.76
N GLY A 215 -9.18 -3.39 -19.03
CA GLY A 215 -9.75 -4.36 -18.10
C GLY A 215 -10.23 -3.67 -16.83
N ARG A 216 -10.82 -4.44 -15.90
CA ARG A 216 -11.38 -3.89 -14.65
C ARG A 216 -10.32 -3.16 -13.83
N TYR A 217 -9.11 -3.70 -13.72
CA TYR A 217 -7.99 -3.08 -13.01
C TYR A 217 -7.68 -1.66 -13.51
N LEU A 218 -7.50 -1.47 -14.83
CA LEU A 218 -7.21 -0.14 -15.38
C LEU A 218 -8.43 0.79 -15.35
N LYS A 219 -9.65 0.26 -15.36
CA LYS A 219 -10.86 1.06 -15.20
C LYS A 219 -11.01 1.58 -13.77
N LEU A 220 -10.71 0.75 -12.77
CA LEU A 220 -10.67 1.17 -11.37
C LEU A 220 -9.61 2.26 -11.19
N ALA A 221 -8.39 2.04 -11.69
CA ALA A 221 -7.31 3.03 -11.69
C ALA A 221 -7.69 4.39 -12.34
N ALA A 222 -8.52 4.36 -13.39
CA ALA A 222 -8.95 5.58 -14.08
C ALA A 222 -9.94 6.41 -13.25
N ASN A 223 -10.81 5.75 -12.47
CA ASN A 223 -11.83 6.37 -11.61
C ASN A 223 -11.65 5.98 -10.13
N ASN A 224 -10.50 6.31 -9.56
CA ASN A 224 -10.05 5.90 -8.23
C ASN A 224 -10.07 7.05 -7.21
N ALA A 225 -11.10 7.90 -7.19
CA ALA A 225 -11.19 8.97 -6.19
C ALA A 225 -11.12 8.42 -4.76
N ASP A 226 -11.68 7.23 -4.53
CA ASP A 226 -11.69 6.52 -3.23
C ASP A 226 -10.29 6.20 -2.67
N HIS A 227 -9.22 6.43 -3.41
CA HIS A 227 -7.84 6.23 -2.95
C HIS A 227 -7.25 7.48 -2.29
N PHE A 228 -7.85 8.65 -2.51
CA PHE A 228 -7.21 9.93 -2.19
C PHE A 228 -7.91 10.70 -1.06
N GLY A 229 -7.13 11.08 -0.04
CA GLY A 229 -7.48 12.06 0.97
C GLY A 229 -8.84 11.83 1.64
N GLU A 230 -9.70 12.86 1.61
CA GLU A 230 -11.03 12.79 2.26
C GLU A 230 -11.95 11.72 1.66
N TRP A 231 -11.72 11.33 0.40
CA TRP A 231 -12.52 10.33 -0.29
C TRP A 231 -12.13 8.92 0.15
N ALA A 232 -10.83 8.64 0.34
CA ALA A 232 -10.35 7.41 0.97
C ALA A 232 -10.80 7.28 2.41
N LEU A 233 -10.74 8.37 3.18
CA LEU A 233 -11.29 8.41 4.53
C LEU A 233 -12.78 8.04 4.54
N LEU A 234 -13.57 8.57 3.59
CA LEU A 234 -14.99 8.25 3.49
C LEU A 234 -15.24 6.81 3.05
N ALA A 235 -14.44 6.26 2.13
CA ALA A 235 -14.52 4.88 1.68
C ALA A 235 -14.19 3.90 2.82
N TYR A 236 -13.10 4.15 3.56
CA TYR A 236 -12.74 3.40 4.77
C TYR A 236 -13.85 3.43 5.82
N ILE A 237 -14.31 4.62 6.22
CA ILE A 237 -15.38 4.77 7.23
C ILE A 237 -16.63 3.99 6.81
N THR A 238 -17.00 4.06 5.53
CA THR A 238 -18.16 3.35 4.99
C THR A 238 -17.97 1.83 5.07
N GLY A 239 -16.82 1.33 4.63
CA GLY A 239 -16.53 -0.09 4.62
C GLY A 239 -16.39 -0.68 6.01
N HIS A 240 -15.66 -0.01 6.90
CA HIS A 240 -15.50 -0.38 8.31
C HIS A 240 -16.86 -0.38 9.03
N THR A 241 -17.73 0.59 8.75
CA THR A 241 -19.11 0.59 9.28
C THR A 241 -19.88 -0.67 8.85
N ALA A 242 -19.78 -1.07 7.59
CA ALA A 242 -20.44 -2.26 7.07
C ALA A 242 -19.85 -3.55 7.70
N ALA A 243 -18.54 -3.60 7.89
CA ALA A 243 -17.85 -4.70 8.56
C ALA A 243 -18.25 -4.83 10.04
N LEU A 244 -18.38 -3.72 10.77
CA LEU A 244 -18.88 -3.70 12.15
C LEU A 244 -20.34 -4.18 12.23
N GLN A 245 -21.20 -3.77 11.30
CA GLN A 245 -22.57 -4.27 11.21
C GLN A 245 -22.60 -5.79 10.99
N GLN A 246 -21.72 -6.30 10.12
CA GLN A 246 -21.55 -7.73 9.88
C GLN A 246 -21.01 -8.46 11.12
N ALA A 247 -20.09 -7.87 11.88
CA ALA A 247 -19.58 -8.44 13.14
C ALA A 247 -20.67 -8.56 14.20
N VAL A 248 -21.53 -7.55 14.35
CA VAL A 248 -22.70 -7.59 15.24
C VAL A 248 -23.70 -8.65 14.77
N ALA A 249 -23.94 -8.78 13.46
CA ALA A 249 -24.79 -9.82 12.92
C ALA A 249 -24.23 -11.23 13.19
N ALA A 250 -22.91 -11.41 13.06
CA ALA A 250 -22.20 -12.65 13.37
C ALA A 250 -22.36 -13.07 14.84
N ARG A 251 -22.31 -12.11 15.76
CA ARG A 251 -22.58 -12.37 17.18
C ARG A 251 -23.98 -12.91 17.41
N ASN A 252 -24.97 -12.31 16.74
CA ASN A 252 -26.37 -12.69 16.90
C ASN A 252 -26.70 -14.04 16.27
N SER A 253 -26.00 -14.43 15.20
CA SER A 253 -26.20 -15.73 14.55
C SER A 253 -25.49 -16.88 15.27
N GLY A 254 -24.37 -16.62 15.95
CA GLY A 254 -23.50 -17.65 16.52
C GLY A 254 -22.72 -18.45 15.46
N ASP A 255 -22.72 -18.00 14.21
CA ASP A 255 -21.97 -18.62 13.11
C ASP A 255 -20.60 -17.94 12.95
N GLU A 256 -19.53 -18.64 13.30
CA GLU A 256 -18.15 -18.14 13.22
C GLU A 256 -17.76 -17.72 11.79
N ARG A 257 -18.36 -18.31 10.75
CA ARG A 257 -18.12 -17.89 9.35
C ARG A 257 -18.59 -16.47 9.08
N GLN A 258 -19.56 -15.97 9.84
CA GLN A 258 -20.01 -14.59 9.71
C GLN A 258 -19.00 -13.60 10.32
N LEU A 259 -18.17 -14.03 11.28
CA LEU A 259 -17.06 -13.24 11.81
C LEU A 259 -15.91 -13.20 10.79
N GLU A 260 -15.60 -14.33 10.13
CA GLU A 260 -14.65 -14.33 9.01
C GLU A 260 -15.08 -13.36 7.91
N LEU A 261 -16.38 -13.35 7.57
CA LEU A 261 -16.94 -12.40 6.61
C LEU A 261 -16.80 -10.95 7.09
N ALA A 262 -16.98 -10.68 8.38
CA ALA A 262 -16.78 -9.35 8.95
C ALA A 262 -15.31 -8.90 8.81
N TYR A 263 -14.35 -9.78 9.12
CA TYR A 263 -12.93 -9.51 8.89
C TYR A 263 -12.60 -9.31 7.42
N ALA A 264 -13.18 -10.11 6.51
CA ALA A 264 -12.99 -9.94 5.08
C ALA A 264 -13.52 -8.60 4.56
N MET A 265 -14.71 -8.18 5.03
CA MET A 265 -15.22 -6.84 4.73
C MET A 265 -14.31 -5.76 5.29
N ASN A 266 -13.78 -5.95 6.51
CA ASN A 266 -12.87 -4.99 7.11
C ASN A 266 -11.55 -4.89 6.35
N ALA A 267 -10.95 -6.00 5.94
CA ALA A 267 -9.75 -6.04 5.13
C ALA A 267 -9.94 -5.29 3.80
N PHE A 268 -11.10 -5.47 3.16
CA PHE A 268 -11.44 -4.75 1.93
C PHE A 268 -11.59 -3.24 2.18
N ALA A 269 -12.08 -2.84 3.36
CA ALA A 269 -12.14 -1.43 3.76
C ALA A 269 -10.75 -0.87 4.12
N ASP A 270 -9.91 -1.69 4.74
CA ASP A 270 -8.56 -1.34 5.17
C ASP A 270 -7.63 -1.07 3.99
N HIS A 271 -7.95 -1.52 2.77
CA HIS A 271 -7.29 -1.02 1.56
C HIS A 271 -7.23 0.52 1.54
N TYR A 272 -8.39 1.17 1.67
CA TYR A 272 -8.49 2.63 1.72
C TYR A 272 -7.88 3.21 3.00
N LEU A 273 -7.83 2.44 4.10
CA LEU A 273 -7.11 2.85 5.30
C LEU A 273 -5.60 2.92 5.04
N THR A 274 -5.06 1.93 4.34
CA THR A 274 -3.62 1.86 4.02
C THR A 274 -3.19 2.92 3.01
N ASP A 275 -4.06 3.30 2.06
CA ASP A 275 -3.81 4.44 1.16
C ASP A 275 -3.57 5.74 1.92
N LEU A 276 -4.28 5.93 3.05
CA LEU A 276 -4.10 7.10 3.93
C LEU A 276 -2.77 7.11 4.69
N PHE A 277 -1.89 6.13 4.50
CA PHE A 277 -0.51 6.13 4.97
C PHE A 277 0.50 6.21 3.82
N SER A 278 0.05 6.51 2.60
CA SER A 278 0.91 6.77 1.47
C SER A 278 0.84 8.26 1.09
N ALA A 279 2.00 8.94 1.10
CA ALA A 279 2.06 10.38 0.91
C ALA A 279 1.42 10.86 -0.41
N GLY A 280 1.56 10.08 -1.48
CA GLY A 280 0.95 10.34 -2.79
C GLY A 280 -0.58 10.38 -2.78
N HIS A 281 -1.22 9.85 -1.73
CA HIS A 281 -2.67 9.80 -1.60
C HIS A 281 -3.24 10.87 -0.67
N LEU A 282 -2.41 11.57 0.12
CA LEU A 282 -2.89 12.48 1.17
C LEU A 282 -3.44 13.81 0.63
N ARG A 283 -2.69 14.46 -0.25
CA ARG A 283 -2.94 15.85 -0.67
C ARG A 283 -3.13 16.03 -2.18
N VAL A 284 -3.06 14.95 -2.96
CA VAL A 284 -3.26 14.99 -4.41
C VAL A 284 -4.73 15.28 -4.73
N PRO A 285 -5.06 16.37 -5.46
CA PRO A 285 -6.44 16.75 -5.74
C PRO A 285 -7.00 15.95 -6.94
N ARG A 286 -7.07 14.63 -6.79
CA ARG A 286 -7.40 13.65 -7.85
C ARG A 286 -8.68 14.01 -8.61
N LYS A 287 -9.78 14.17 -7.86
CA LYS A 287 -11.11 14.44 -8.41
C LYS A 287 -11.18 15.82 -9.06
N GLN A 288 -10.60 16.83 -8.42
CA GLN A 288 -10.60 18.20 -8.94
C GLN A 288 -9.79 18.31 -10.23
N LEU A 289 -8.65 17.61 -10.32
CA LEU A 289 -7.85 17.58 -11.55
C LEU A 289 -8.56 16.87 -12.71
N ALA A 290 -9.20 15.72 -12.45
CA ALA A 290 -10.02 15.03 -13.45
C ALA A 290 -11.18 15.90 -13.97
N ALA A 291 -11.74 16.78 -13.12
CA ALA A 291 -12.84 17.67 -13.48
C ALA A 291 -12.40 18.90 -14.30
N VAL A 292 -11.19 19.44 -14.09
CA VAL A 292 -10.74 20.69 -14.75
C VAL A 292 -9.88 20.45 -15.99
N VAL A 293 -9.35 19.24 -16.19
CA VAL A 293 -8.51 18.89 -17.35
C VAL A 293 -9.33 18.12 -18.37
N THR A 294 -9.21 18.50 -19.65
CA THR A 294 -9.85 17.79 -20.77
C THR A 294 -8.78 17.17 -21.69
N PRO A 295 -8.88 15.85 -22.00
CA PRO A 295 -9.82 14.88 -21.44
C PRO A 295 -9.55 14.61 -19.96
N SER A 296 -10.56 14.13 -19.21
CA SER A 296 -10.44 13.82 -17.77
C SER A 296 -9.32 12.82 -17.49
N ASP A 297 -9.13 11.85 -18.38
CA ASP A 297 -8.05 10.85 -18.29
C ASP A 297 -6.66 11.49 -18.30
N LEU A 298 -6.49 12.64 -18.99
CA LEU A 298 -5.24 13.40 -18.93
C LEU A 298 -5.08 14.08 -17.58
N GLY A 299 -6.17 14.57 -16.99
CA GLY A 299 -6.19 15.06 -15.61
C GLY A 299 -5.72 14.00 -14.64
N SER A 300 -6.33 12.82 -14.72
CA SER A 300 -5.90 11.64 -13.98
C SER A 300 -4.44 11.29 -14.24
N LEU A 301 -3.98 11.34 -15.48
CA LEU A 301 -2.59 11.01 -15.79
C LEU A 301 -1.60 12.00 -15.16
N ILE A 302 -1.88 13.31 -15.20
CA ILE A 302 -0.94 14.30 -14.65
C ILE A 302 -0.93 14.34 -13.13
N THR A 303 -2.02 13.96 -12.44
CA THR A 303 -2.01 13.89 -10.96
C THR A 303 -0.97 12.90 -10.47
N ARG A 304 -0.68 11.87 -11.27
CA ARG A 304 0.29 10.83 -10.95
C ARG A 304 1.70 11.39 -10.70
N PHE A 305 2.09 12.49 -11.36
CA PHE A 305 3.40 13.08 -11.10
C PHE A 305 3.51 13.66 -9.69
N MET A 306 2.43 14.24 -9.17
CA MET A 306 2.38 14.71 -7.78
C MET A 306 2.31 13.54 -6.80
N HIS A 307 1.52 12.52 -7.13
CA HIS A 307 1.44 11.28 -6.38
C HIS A 307 2.84 10.64 -6.21
N ASP A 308 3.54 10.39 -7.30
CA ASP A 308 4.87 9.77 -7.29
C ASP A 308 5.93 10.68 -6.63
N GLU A 309 5.80 12.01 -6.77
CA GLU A 309 6.65 12.99 -6.08
C GLU A 309 6.47 12.92 -4.55
N ASP A 310 5.22 13.00 -4.08
CA ASP A 310 4.89 12.95 -2.66
C ASP A 310 5.27 11.60 -2.05
N SER A 311 4.99 10.48 -2.72
CA SER A 311 5.41 9.14 -2.26
C SER A 311 6.93 8.99 -2.19
N LYS A 312 7.67 9.55 -3.16
CA LYS A 312 9.14 9.45 -3.20
C LYS A 312 9.82 10.29 -2.13
N PHE A 313 9.40 11.54 -1.96
CA PHE A 313 10.09 12.48 -1.06
C PHE A 313 9.51 12.49 0.34
N GLY A 314 8.30 11.95 0.51
CA GLY A 314 7.55 11.87 1.75
C GLY A 314 7.00 13.22 2.22
N LEU A 315 6.03 13.17 3.13
CA LEU A 315 5.42 14.35 3.75
C LEU A 315 5.56 14.26 5.27
N ASN A 316 5.87 15.37 5.91
CA ASN A 316 5.75 15.51 7.35
C ASN A 316 4.27 15.44 7.73
N ALA A 317 3.93 14.49 8.59
CA ALA A 317 2.59 14.23 9.05
C ALA A 317 2.51 14.24 10.57
N ARG A 318 1.28 14.38 11.05
CA ARG A 318 0.91 14.22 12.46
C ARG A 318 -0.45 13.54 12.55
N ASN A 319 -0.78 12.93 13.68
CA ASN A 319 -2.09 12.30 13.89
C ASN A 319 -2.84 12.88 15.11
N GLY A 320 -4.04 12.35 15.37
CA GLY A 320 -4.89 12.75 16.50
C GLY A 320 -4.29 12.44 17.88
N ASN A 321 -3.34 11.50 17.97
CA ASN A 321 -2.61 11.18 19.19
C ASN A 321 -1.42 12.12 19.46
N GLY A 322 -1.10 13.01 18.52
CA GLY A 322 0.02 13.94 18.64
C GLY A 322 1.36 13.36 18.15
N ASP A 323 1.37 12.16 17.57
CA ASP A 323 2.56 11.62 16.92
C ASP A 323 2.94 12.47 15.71
N GLN A 324 4.23 12.53 15.40
CA GLN A 324 4.76 13.22 14.22
C GLN A 324 5.81 12.34 13.56
N TRP A 325 5.71 12.17 12.25
CA TRP A 325 6.66 11.37 11.49
C TRP A 325 6.69 11.84 10.03
N ARG A 326 7.57 11.23 9.24
CA ARG A 326 7.57 11.42 7.81
C ARG A 326 6.92 10.22 7.13
N VAL A 327 5.85 10.49 6.41
CA VAL A 327 5.08 9.51 5.61
C VAL A 327 5.75 9.43 4.25
N TYR A 328 6.40 8.33 3.88
CA TYR A 328 6.64 8.04 2.47
C TYR A 328 5.42 7.30 1.92
N GLY A 329 5.42 7.02 0.62
CA GLY A 329 4.28 6.35 0.01
C GLY A 329 4.67 5.14 -0.82
N ASP A 330 3.79 4.83 -1.75
CA ASP A 330 3.89 3.74 -2.71
C ASP A 330 5.33 3.47 -3.13
N LYS A 331 5.75 2.20 -3.01
CA LYS A 331 7.09 1.66 -3.34
C LYS A 331 8.15 1.91 -2.27
N ARG A 332 7.77 2.51 -1.14
CA ARG A 332 8.68 2.83 -0.04
C ARG A 332 8.42 2.01 1.19
N TYR A 333 7.36 1.19 1.23
CA TYR A 333 6.99 0.44 2.43
C TYR A 333 8.15 -0.40 2.92
N PHE A 334 8.92 -1.06 2.04
CA PHE A 334 10.06 -1.88 2.44
C PHE A 334 11.41 -1.13 2.48
N ASP A 335 11.45 0.16 2.15
CA ASP A 335 12.68 0.96 2.27
C ASP A 335 12.95 1.29 3.74
N ALA A 336 14.22 1.29 4.16
CA ALA A 336 14.58 1.58 5.56
C ALA A 336 14.10 2.98 6.03
N ILE A 337 13.94 3.92 5.10
CA ILE A 337 13.52 5.30 5.41
C ILE A 337 12.06 5.39 5.86
N ASP A 338 11.22 4.40 5.53
CA ASP A 338 9.78 4.40 5.83
C ASP A 338 9.41 3.68 7.12
N ASP A 339 10.39 3.31 7.96
CA ASP A 339 10.18 2.50 9.18
C ASP A 339 9.16 3.14 10.15
N ALA A 340 9.22 4.46 10.32
CA ALA A 340 8.29 5.17 11.19
C ALA A 340 6.85 5.14 10.64
N ASN A 341 6.68 5.22 9.32
CA ASN A 341 5.37 5.17 8.69
C ASN A 341 4.80 3.75 8.71
N ARG A 342 5.64 2.73 8.47
CA ARG A 342 5.29 1.32 8.63
C ARG A 342 4.70 1.02 10.01
N VAL A 343 5.31 1.55 11.06
CA VAL A 343 4.80 1.40 12.44
C VAL A 343 3.39 1.99 12.55
N GLN A 344 3.16 3.17 11.98
CA GLN A 344 1.88 3.86 12.08
C GLN A 344 0.76 3.13 11.32
N VAL A 345 1.01 2.72 10.07
CA VAL A 345 0.00 2.00 9.27
C VAL A 345 -0.34 0.64 9.89
N ASN A 346 0.66 -0.13 10.34
CA ASN A 346 0.43 -1.43 10.98
C ASN A 346 -0.39 -1.29 12.27
N GLN A 347 -0.14 -0.24 13.06
CA GLN A 347 -0.95 0.03 14.25
C GLN A 347 -2.38 0.46 13.91
N ALA A 348 -2.59 1.22 12.83
CA ALA A 348 -3.93 1.64 12.41
C ALA A 348 -4.77 0.44 11.94
N VAL A 349 -4.19 -0.43 11.11
CA VAL A 349 -4.84 -1.65 10.62
C VAL A 349 -5.11 -2.63 11.77
N GLN A 350 -4.17 -2.78 12.73
CA GLN A 350 -4.42 -3.60 13.91
C GLN A 350 -5.61 -3.09 14.73
N VAL A 351 -5.68 -1.77 14.96
CA VAL A 351 -6.82 -1.18 15.69
C VAL A 351 -8.13 -1.38 14.93
N SER A 352 -8.13 -1.22 13.60
CA SER A 352 -9.30 -1.50 12.75
C SER A 352 -9.80 -2.94 12.93
N ALA A 353 -8.90 -3.94 12.86
CA ALA A 353 -9.26 -5.34 13.07
C ALA A 353 -9.73 -5.65 14.51
N ASP A 354 -9.11 -5.04 15.52
CA ASP A 354 -9.52 -5.20 16.92
C ASP A 354 -10.94 -4.68 17.17
N GLU A 355 -11.34 -3.60 16.50
CA GLU A 355 -12.71 -3.04 16.59
C GLU A 355 -13.77 -4.03 16.07
N ILE A 356 -13.45 -4.79 15.01
CA ILE A 356 -14.33 -5.86 14.49
C ILE A 356 -14.56 -6.92 15.57
N PHE A 357 -13.49 -7.40 16.20
CA PHE A 357 -13.61 -8.43 17.23
C PHE A 357 -14.32 -7.90 18.49
N ALA A 358 -14.03 -6.67 18.89
CA ALA A 358 -14.70 -6.04 20.02
C ALA A 358 -16.22 -5.88 19.78
N ALA A 359 -16.61 -5.50 18.56
CA ALA A 359 -18.02 -5.43 18.16
C ALA A 359 -18.68 -6.80 18.11
N TYR A 360 -17.98 -7.82 17.60
CA TYR A 360 -18.44 -9.21 17.66
C TYR A 360 -18.65 -9.69 19.10
N LEU A 361 -17.69 -9.46 20.01
CA LEU A 361 -17.82 -9.92 21.39
C LEU A 361 -18.96 -9.23 22.15
N SER A 362 -19.08 -7.92 21.98
CA SER A 362 -20.07 -7.10 22.69
C SER A 362 -21.46 -7.11 22.06
N GLY A 363 -21.56 -7.42 20.76
CA GLY A 363 -22.79 -7.24 19.97
C GLY A 363 -23.13 -5.77 19.70
N ILE A 364 -22.17 -4.85 19.88
CA ILE A 364 -22.37 -3.40 19.75
C ILE A 364 -21.22 -2.81 18.94
N ALA A 365 -21.54 -2.09 17.86
CA ALA A 365 -20.54 -1.32 17.11
C ALA A 365 -20.13 -0.07 17.89
N PRO A 366 -18.83 0.32 17.90
CA PRO A 366 -18.38 1.53 18.57
C PRO A 366 -18.98 2.79 17.92
N PRO A 367 -19.25 3.86 18.69
CA PRO A 367 -19.83 5.10 18.17
C PRO A 367 -18.83 5.95 17.36
N SER A 368 -17.54 5.63 17.45
CA SER A 368 -16.44 6.29 16.75
C SER A 368 -15.31 5.29 16.56
N PHE A 369 -14.53 5.42 15.49
CA PHE A 369 -13.47 4.46 15.16
C PHE A 369 -12.12 4.91 15.70
N ALA A 370 -11.50 4.07 16.52
CA ALA A 370 -10.21 4.34 17.15
C ALA A 370 -9.08 4.42 16.12
N ALA A 371 -9.17 3.67 15.01
CA ALA A 371 -8.19 3.74 13.93
C ALA A 371 -8.02 5.16 13.36
N LEU A 372 -9.08 5.98 13.37
CA LEU A 372 -9.04 7.35 12.88
C LEU A 372 -8.09 8.27 13.66
N GLN A 373 -7.80 7.95 14.93
CA GLN A 373 -6.86 8.74 15.73
C GLN A 373 -5.40 8.55 15.28
N LYS A 374 -5.11 7.49 14.53
CA LYS A 374 -3.77 7.16 14.02
C LYS A 374 -3.50 7.74 12.64
N LEU A 375 -4.53 8.16 11.92
CA LEU A 375 -4.41 8.70 10.57
C LEU A 375 -3.57 9.99 10.52
N PRO A 376 -2.80 10.20 9.44
CA PRO A 376 -2.29 11.51 9.09
C PRO A 376 -3.43 12.57 9.04
N ASP A 377 -3.17 13.73 9.63
CA ASP A 377 -4.02 14.91 9.52
C ASP A 377 -4.01 15.41 8.08
N LEU A 378 -5.08 15.07 7.34
CA LEU A 378 -5.23 15.43 5.93
C LEU A 378 -5.21 16.94 5.70
N GLN A 379 -5.72 17.74 6.66
CA GLN A 379 -5.68 19.20 6.54
C GLN A 379 -4.26 19.74 6.75
N ALA A 380 -3.48 19.11 7.63
CA ALA A 380 -2.06 19.42 7.76
C ALA A 380 -1.28 19.08 6.49
N ALA A 381 -1.58 17.95 5.84
CA ALA A 381 -0.93 17.54 4.59
C ALA A 381 -1.18 18.55 3.44
N LEU A 382 -2.36 19.18 3.41
CA LEU A 382 -2.68 20.25 2.46
C LEU A 382 -1.92 21.56 2.73
N ASN A 383 -1.42 21.75 3.95
CA ASN A 383 -0.66 22.94 4.33
C ASN A 383 0.84 22.73 4.04
N PRO A 384 1.47 23.57 3.20
CA PRO A 384 2.89 23.44 2.90
C PRO A 384 3.82 23.84 4.06
N ALA A 385 3.29 24.33 5.19
CA ALA A 385 4.13 24.67 6.34
C ALA A 385 4.85 23.41 6.87
N GLY A 386 6.17 23.33 6.63
CA GLY A 386 6.98 22.17 6.98
C GLY A 386 6.92 21.04 5.94
N ASN A 387 6.43 21.29 4.73
CA ASN A 387 6.51 20.36 3.60
C ASN A 387 6.99 21.10 2.35
N PHE A 388 7.54 20.39 1.38
CA PHE A 388 7.77 20.99 0.07
C PHE A 388 6.43 21.37 -0.59
N SER A 389 6.48 22.40 -1.45
CA SER A 389 5.30 22.96 -2.13
C SER A 389 4.60 21.86 -2.92
N PRO A 390 3.26 21.76 -2.96
CA PRO A 390 2.59 20.75 -3.79
C PRO A 390 2.71 21.08 -5.28
N LEU A 391 2.73 20.07 -6.16
CA LEU A 391 2.72 20.29 -7.61
C LEU A 391 1.36 20.85 -8.08
N PHE A 392 0.27 20.39 -7.47
CA PHE A 392 -1.08 20.90 -7.66
C PHE A 392 -1.74 21.15 -6.31
N LYS A 393 -2.50 22.25 -6.18
CA LYS A 393 -3.31 22.54 -4.99
C LYS A 393 -4.65 23.12 -5.36
N VAL A 394 -5.65 22.90 -4.52
CA VAL A 394 -6.98 23.52 -4.68
C VAL A 394 -7.03 24.81 -3.86
N GLU A 395 -7.49 25.90 -4.48
CA GLU A 395 -7.73 27.18 -3.81
C GLU A 395 -9.06 27.76 -4.30
N GLY A 396 -10.06 27.79 -3.42
CA GLY A 396 -11.44 28.09 -3.81
C GLY A 396 -11.95 27.09 -4.84
N SER A 397 -12.39 27.57 -6.00
CA SER A 397 -12.85 26.73 -7.12
C SER A 397 -11.76 26.40 -8.15
N LYS A 398 -10.51 26.85 -7.93
CA LYS A 398 -9.42 26.69 -8.89
C LYS A 398 -8.49 25.55 -8.47
N VAL A 399 -7.97 24.85 -9.46
CA VAL A 399 -6.78 24.00 -9.30
C VAL A 399 -5.58 24.81 -9.77
N LEU A 400 -4.68 25.09 -8.84
CA LEU A 400 -3.44 25.82 -9.08
C LEU A 400 -2.31 24.81 -9.29
N ARG A 401 -1.38 25.15 -10.18
CA ARG A 401 -0.16 24.35 -10.43
C ARG A 401 1.06 25.13 -9.94
N ARG A 402 2.06 24.44 -9.41
CA ARG A 402 3.39 25.02 -9.12
C ARG A 402 3.94 25.73 -10.37
N LYS A 403 4.46 26.96 -10.22
CA LYS A 403 4.89 27.77 -11.36
C LYS A 403 6.12 27.16 -12.03
N ASP A 404 7.19 26.99 -11.28
CA ASP A 404 8.35 26.17 -11.63
C ASP A 404 8.15 24.74 -11.12
N VAL A 405 7.70 23.86 -12.02
CA VAL A 405 7.44 22.46 -11.67
C VAL A 405 8.69 21.74 -11.18
N ASN A 406 9.89 22.12 -11.64
CA ASN A 406 11.12 21.43 -11.29
C ASN A 406 11.75 21.89 -9.98
N ASN A 407 11.15 22.86 -9.29
CA ASN A 407 11.62 23.35 -7.99
C ASN A 407 10.61 22.97 -6.90
N LEU A 408 10.95 21.98 -6.06
CA LEU A 408 10.12 21.51 -4.94
C LEU A 408 9.77 22.63 -3.94
N ASN A 409 10.63 23.64 -3.83
CA ASN A 409 10.43 24.75 -2.90
C ASN A 409 9.73 25.96 -3.55
N ASP A 410 9.32 25.90 -4.82
CA ASP A 410 8.60 27.00 -5.44
C ASP A 410 7.17 27.08 -4.90
N THR A 411 6.92 28.06 -4.03
CA THR A 411 5.60 28.33 -3.46
C THR A 411 4.73 29.16 -4.40
N ALA A 412 5.27 29.68 -5.50
CA ALA A 412 4.48 30.40 -6.49
C ALA A 412 3.60 29.43 -7.29
N THR A 413 2.34 29.81 -7.49
CA THR A 413 1.38 29.01 -8.23
C THR A 413 0.75 29.80 -9.37
N VAL A 414 0.31 29.08 -10.40
CA VAL A 414 -0.39 29.62 -11.56
C VAL A 414 -1.76 28.95 -11.73
N ASP A 415 -2.74 29.69 -12.24
CA ASP A 415 -4.07 29.18 -12.61
C ASP A 415 -4.29 29.13 -14.14
N ASP A 416 -3.39 29.73 -14.93
CA ASP A 416 -3.39 29.78 -16.39
C ASP A 416 -2.53 28.67 -17.02
N TRP A 417 -2.83 27.41 -16.66
CA TRP A 417 -2.10 26.24 -17.16
C TRP A 417 -3.03 25.28 -17.91
N TRP A 418 -2.45 24.44 -18.77
CA TRP A 418 -3.18 23.48 -19.60
C TRP A 418 -2.68 22.06 -19.36
N GLY A 419 -3.57 21.07 -19.40
CA GLY A 419 -3.21 19.67 -19.13
C GLY A 419 -2.11 19.14 -20.04
N TRP A 420 -2.21 19.36 -21.36
CA TRP A 420 -1.22 18.88 -22.33
C TRP A 420 0.14 19.54 -22.19
N SER A 421 0.17 20.87 -21.99
CA SER A 421 1.45 21.56 -21.78
C SER A 421 2.10 21.13 -20.47
N THR A 422 1.29 20.91 -19.43
CA THR A 422 1.76 20.38 -18.14
C THR A 422 2.32 18.97 -18.29
N TYR A 423 1.62 18.07 -18.98
CA TYR A 423 2.13 16.73 -19.28
C TYR A 423 3.48 16.78 -20.01
N LEU A 424 3.63 17.64 -21.02
CA LEU A 424 4.89 17.78 -21.76
C LEU A 424 6.04 18.32 -20.89
N LEU A 425 5.75 19.15 -19.88
CA LEU A 425 6.73 19.60 -18.90
C LEU A 425 7.13 18.49 -17.93
N LEU A 426 6.20 17.58 -17.61
CA LEU A 426 6.39 16.51 -16.62
C LEU A 426 6.85 15.18 -17.24
N LYS A 427 6.84 15.01 -18.57
CA LYS A 427 7.20 13.70 -19.18
C LYS A 427 8.63 13.22 -18.85
N ASP A 428 9.53 14.16 -18.54
CA ASP A 428 10.91 13.90 -18.11
C ASP A 428 11.14 14.44 -16.69
N TYR A 429 10.13 14.35 -15.81
CA TYR A 429 10.10 15.01 -14.51
C TYR A 429 11.21 14.52 -13.56
N GLN A 430 12.06 15.46 -13.14
CA GLN A 430 13.14 15.25 -12.17
C GLN A 430 13.26 16.51 -11.30
N PRO A 431 12.30 16.74 -10.39
CA PRO A 431 12.28 17.95 -9.58
C PRO A 431 13.47 17.96 -8.59
N THR A 432 13.93 19.16 -8.27
CA THR A 432 15.04 19.44 -7.36
C THR A 432 14.59 20.38 -6.25
N GLY A 433 15.29 20.34 -5.12
CA GLY A 433 14.99 21.21 -3.99
C GLY A 433 15.09 20.47 -2.66
N ASN A 434 14.91 21.21 -1.59
CA ASN A 434 14.88 20.69 -0.23
C ASN A 434 13.51 20.03 0.04
N VAL A 435 13.57 18.82 0.58
CA VAL A 435 12.37 18.04 0.95
C VAL A 435 12.02 18.19 2.44
N ALA A 436 12.94 18.78 3.22
CA ALA A 436 12.87 18.91 4.67
C ALA A 436 11.70 19.79 5.15
#